data_AF-A0A3D3MYI5-F1
#
_entry.id   AF-A0A3D3MYI5-F1
#
_cell.length_a   1.000
_cell.length_b   1.000
_cell.length_c   1.000
_cell.angle_alpha   90.00
_cell.angle_beta   90.00
_cell.angle_gamma   90.00
#
_symmetry.space_group_name_H-M   'P 1'
#
loop_
_entity.id
_entity.type
_entity.pdbx_description
1 polymer ?
#
loop_
_entity_poly.entity_id
_entity_poly.type
_entity_poly.pdbx_seq_one_letter_code
_entity_poly.pdbx_strand_id
1 'polypeptide(L)'
;MSQINGRISQIIGPVIDVYFDTKGQDPEKVLPKIYEALKVKRPDGSDLIIEVQQHIGEDTVRCVAMDNTDGLQRDLEVISTGSPITMPSGEQIKGRMMNVIGKPIDGMKDLDMKNAYPIHREPPKFEDLSTHKEMLATGIKVIDLLEPYMKGGKIGLFGGAGVGKTVLIMELINNIAKGHDGYSVFAGVGERTREGNDLIRDMLESGVIRYGDKFKKAMEEGKWDLSLVDPEELKKSQATLVYGQMNEPPGARASVALSGLTVAEEFRDHGGKNGEASDIMFFIDNIFRFTQAGSEVSALLGRMPSAVGYQPTLASEMGAMQE
;
A
#
# COMPACT_ATOMS: atom_id res chain seq x y z
N MET A 1 -12.59 -8.14 25.51
CA MET A 1 -12.43 -9.58 25.20
C MET A 1 -10.99 -9.94 25.50
N SER A 2 -10.74 -11.03 26.23
CA SER A 2 -9.37 -11.47 26.51
C SER A 2 -8.70 -11.87 25.19
N GLN A 3 -7.74 -11.07 24.72
CA GLN A 3 -6.89 -11.43 23.58
C GLN A 3 -6.17 -12.73 23.92
N ILE A 4 -6.39 -13.77 23.13
CA ILE A 4 -5.65 -15.02 23.24
C ILE A 4 -4.38 -14.81 22.44
N ASN A 5 -3.25 -14.77 23.15
CA ASN A 5 -1.95 -14.66 22.52
C ASN A 5 -1.58 -16.02 21.91
N GLY A 6 -1.10 -15.98 20.68
CA GLY A 6 -0.57 -17.13 19.98
C GLY A 6 0.92 -17.31 20.22
N ARG A 7 1.47 -18.39 19.69
CA ARG A 7 2.90 -18.66 19.67
C ARG A 7 3.34 -19.17 18.31
N ILE A 8 4.56 -18.83 17.89
CA ILE A 8 5.10 -19.32 16.62
C ILE A 8 5.33 -20.82 16.70
N SER A 9 4.65 -21.58 15.84
CA SER A 9 4.83 -23.03 15.71
C SER A 9 5.91 -23.37 14.69
N GLN A 10 5.85 -22.73 13.51
CA GLN A 10 6.76 -23.01 12.40
C GLN A 10 7.08 -21.75 11.61
N ILE A 11 8.28 -21.70 11.02
CA ILE A 11 8.75 -20.61 10.16
C ILE A 11 9.32 -21.26 8.88
N ILE A 12 8.81 -20.85 7.72
CA ILE A 12 9.23 -21.31 6.39
C ILE A 12 9.42 -20.08 5.49
N GLY A 13 10.64 -19.54 5.48
CA GLY A 13 10.90 -18.26 4.82
C GLY A 13 9.94 -17.18 5.38
N PRO A 14 9.20 -16.44 4.53
CA PRO A 14 8.27 -15.41 4.98
C PRO A 14 6.92 -15.96 5.48
N VAL A 15 6.68 -17.28 5.43
CA VAL A 15 5.46 -17.91 5.96
C VAL A 15 5.69 -18.33 7.40
N ILE A 16 4.78 -17.93 8.28
CA ILE A 16 4.84 -18.22 9.72
C ILE A 16 3.53 -18.87 10.16
N ASP A 17 3.61 -20.07 10.71
CA ASP A 17 2.47 -20.74 11.31
C ASP A 17 2.40 -20.40 12.81
N VAL A 18 1.24 -19.92 13.26
CA VAL A 18 1.01 -19.45 14.62
C VAL A 18 -0.07 -20.31 15.27
N TYR A 19 0.27 -20.94 16.39
CA TYR A 19 -0.64 -21.74 17.19
C TYR A 19 -1.32 -20.88 18.25
N PHE A 20 -2.63 -21.02 18.41
CA PHE A 20 -3.41 -20.36 19.45
C PHE A 20 -3.95 -21.41 20.42
N ASP A 21 -3.73 -21.24 21.73
CA ASP A 21 -4.35 -22.11 22.72
C ASP A 21 -5.82 -21.71 22.91
N THR A 22 -6.71 -22.46 22.26
CA THR A 22 -8.17 -22.23 22.30
C THR A 22 -8.78 -22.57 23.65
N LYS A 23 -8.06 -23.24 24.57
CA LYS A 23 -8.55 -23.71 25.87
C LYS A 23 -9.91 -24.43 25.79
N GLY A 24 -10.16 -25.14 24.69
CA GLY A 24 -11.42 -25.86 24.44
C GLY A 24 -12.62 -24.97 24.07
N GLN A 25 -12.40 -23.69 23.76
CA GLN A 25 -13.40 -22.83 23.16
C GLN A 25 -13.50 -23.07 21.66
N ASP A 26 -14.64 -22.69 21.08
CA ASP A 26 -14.90 -22.82 19.64
C ASP A 26 -13.83 -22.08 18.82
N PRO A 27 -13.02 -22.78 18.00
CA PRO A 27 -11.93 -22.19 17.23
C PRO A 27 -12.38 -21.03 16.33
N GLU A 28 -13.60 -21.07 15.79
CA GLU A 28 -14.13 -19.99 14.94
C GLU A 28 -14.30 -18.66 15.68
N LYS A 29 -14.45 -18.70 17.01
CA LYS A 29 -14.62 -17.51 17.85
C LYS A 29 -13.32 -16.99 18.44
N VAL A 30 -12.30 -17.84 18.47
CA VAL A 30 -11.03 -17.58 19.15
C VAL A 30 -9.91 -17.28 18.16
N LEU A 31 -9.87 -17.99 17.04
CA LEU A 31 -8.83 -17.81 16.05
C LEU A 31 -8.97 -16.45 15.37
N PRO A 32 -7.85 -15.75 15.13
CA PRO A 32 -7.84 -14.55 14.33
C PRO A 32 -8.44 -14.80 12.95
N LYS A 33 -9.17 -13.82 12.43
CA LYS A 33 -9.82 -13.94 11.12
C LYS A 33 -8.78 -13.95 10.01
N ILE A 34 -9.18 -14.45 8.84
CA ILE A 34 -8.39 -14.26 7.62
C ILE A 34 -8.23 -12.76 7.38
N TYR A 35 -7.03 -12.36 6.97
CA TYR A 35 -6.55 -10.99 6.82
C TYR A 35 -6.35 -10.19 8.10
N GLU A 36 -6.53 -10.79 9.27
CA GLU A 36 -6.20 -10.12 10.52
C GLU A 36 -4.68 -9.97 10.67
N ALA A 37 -4.24 -8.79 11.12
CA ALA A 37 -2.85 -8.53 11.43
C ALA A 37 -2.50 -9.08 12.82
N LEU A 38 -1.36 -9.76 12.92
CA LEU A 38 -0.77 -10.18 14.16
C LEU A 38 0.59 -9.50 14.34
N LYS A 39 0.95 -9.26 15.59
CA LYS A 39 2.17 -8.57 15.99
C LYS A 39 3.09 -9.53 16.71
N VAL A 40 4.33 -9.63 16.22
CA VAL A 40 5.41 -10.41 16.84
C VAL A 40 6.48 -9.44 17.32
N LYS A 41 6.90 -9.56 18.58
CA LYS A 41 8.07 -8.83 19.08
C LYS A 41 9.34 -9.59 18.71
N ARG A 42 10.21 -8.95 17.93
CA ARG A 42 11.52 -9.50 17.59
C ARG A 42 12.47 -9.41 18.80
N PRO A 43 13.53 -10.25 18.84
CA PRO A 43 14.54 -10.19 19.91
C PRO A 43 15.26 -8.84 20.03
N ASP A 44 15.34 -8.08 18.94
CA ASP A 44 15.93 -6.73 18.90
C ASP A 44 14.99 -5.64 19.45
N GLY A 45 13.77 -6.00 19.85
CA GLY A 45 12.75 -5.08 20.37
C GLY A 45 11.88 -4.43 19.29
N SER A 46 12.15 -4.69 18.00
CA SER A 46 11.32 -4.21 16.90
C SER A 46 10.07 -5.05 16.73
N ASP A 47 9.04 -4.45 16.15
CA ASP A 47 7.76 -5.11 15.90
C ASP A 47 7.70 -5.62 14.45
N LEU A 48 7.43 -6.92 14.29
CA LEU A 48 7.08 -7.52 13.01
C LEU A 48 5.57 -7.70 12.91
N ILE A 49 4.99 -7.24 11.80
CA ILE A 49 3.59 -7.50 11.46
C ILE A 49 3.53 -8.69 10.51
N ILE A 50 2.64 -9.63 10.82
CA ILE A 50 2.31 -10.77 9.98
C ILE A 50 0.80 -10.78 9.74
N GLU A 51 0.36 -11.21 8.57
CA GLU A 51 -1.06 -11.23 8.21
C GLU A 51 -1.54 -12.67 8.03
N VAL A 52 -2.68 -13.00 8.63
CA VAL A 52 -3.30 -14.33 8.53
C VAL A 52 -3.81 -14.55 7.11
N GLN A 53 -3.33 -15.59 6.43
CA GLN A 53 -3.78 -15.95 5.08
C GLN A 53 -4.72 -17.14 5.07
N GLN A 54 -4.50 -18.11 5.96
CA GLN A 54 -5.25 -19.37 5.97
C GLN A 54 -5.36 -19.94 7.38
N HIS A 55 -6.44 -20.69 7.64
CA HIS A 55 -6.54 -21.57 8.80
C HIS A 55 -6.15 -22.97 8.36
N ILE A 56 -5.13 -23.57 9.00
CA ILE A 56 -4.59 -24.87 8.59
C ILE A 56 -5.10 -26.04 9.46
N GLY A 57 -5.91 -25.74 10.48
CA GLY A 57 -6.42 -26.71 11.45
C GLY A 57 -5.55 -26.77 12.71
N GLU A 58 -5.93 -27.63 13.67
CA GLU A 58 -5.21 -27.81 14.94
C GLU A 58 -4.92 -26.49 15.67
N ASP A 59 -5.91 -25.60 15.71
CA ASP A 59 -5.84 -24.26 16.31
C ASP A 59 -4.67 -23.40 15.77
N THR A 60 -4.24 -23.68 14.54
CA THR A 60 -3.10 -23.02 13.90
C THR A 60 -3.55 -22.22 12.68
N VAL A 61 -3.02 -21.01 12.59
CA VAL A 61 -3.22 -20.11 11.44
C VAL A 61 -1.90 -19.91 10.71
N ARG A 62 -1.96 -19.90 9.39
CA ARG A 62 -0.82 -19.64 8.52
C ARG A 62 -0.80 -18.17 8.13
N CYS A 63 0.29 -17.52 8.46
CA CYS A 63 0.50 -16.09 8.25
C CYS A 63 1.62 -15.83 7.25
N VAL A 64 1.61 -14.64 6.67
CA VAL A 64 2.70 -14.14 5.82
C VAL A 64 3.29 -12.89 6.46
N ALA A 65 4.61 -12.83 6.54
CA ALA A 65 5.33 -11.72 7.14
C ALA A 65 5.45 -10.52 6.19
N MET A 66 5.26 -9.31 6.75
CA MET A 66 5.40 -8.04 6.03
C MET A 66 6.82 -7.48 6.06
N ASP A 67 7.73 -8.13 6.79
CA ASP A 67 9.14 -7.78 6.87
C ASP A 67 9.94 -9.07 7.11
N ASN A 68 11.28 -8.98 7.10
CA ASN A 68 12.17 -10.13 7.20
C ASN A 68 11.90 -10.98 8.46
N THR A 69 11.96 -12.30 8.30
CA THR A 69 11.75 -13.30 9.37
C THR A 69 13.06 -13.76 10.02
N ASP A 70 14.19 -13.19 9.62
CA ASP A 70 15.50 -13.50 10.20
C ASP A 70 15.53 -13.25 11.71
N GLY A 71 16.12 -14.19 12.44
CA GLY A 71 16.26 -14.12 13.90
C GLY A 71 14.98 -14.48 14.68
N LEU A 72 13.87 -14.78 14.01
CA LEU A 72 12.68 -15.32 14.69
C LEU A 72 12.91 -16.73 15.19
N GLN A 73 12.32 -17.04 16.34
CA GLN A 73 12.39 -18.34 16.99
C GLN A 73 10.97 -18.89 17.18
N ARG A 74 10.88 -20.22 17.29
CA ARG A 74 9.64 -20.87 17.70
C ARG A 74 9.30 -20.49 19.14
N ASP A 75 8.03 -20.64 19.49
CA ASP A 75 7.45 -20.29 20.79
C ASP A 75 7.48 -18.80 21.14
N LEU A 76 7.92 -17.92 20.23
CA LEU A 76 7.75 -16.47 20.40
C LEU A 76 6.27 -16.10 20.47
N GLU A 77 5.95 -15.19 21.39
CA GLU A 77 4.60 -14.70 21.60
C GLU A 77 4.11 -13.86 20.41
N VAL A 78 2.88 -14.13 19.99
CA VAL A 78 2.19 -13.46 18.89
C VAL A 78 0.91 -12.84 19.42
N ILE A 79 0.75 -11.54 19.22
CA ILE A 79 -0.37 -10.76 19.74
C ILE A 79 -1.31 -10.44 18.58
N SER A 80 -2.57 -10.84 18.67
CA SER A 80 -3.59 -10.43 17.69
C SER A 80 -3.87 -8.93 17.82
N THR A 81 -4.03 -8.23 16.69
CA THR A 81 -4.40 -6.81 16.70
C THR A 81 -5.92 -6.60 16.71
N GLY A 82 -6.70 -7.63 16.34
CA GLY A 82 -8.16 -7.56 16.23
C GLY A 82 -8.67 -6.88 14.96
N SER A 83 -7.79 -6.43 14.07
CA SER A 83 -8.12 -5.82 12.79
C SER A 83 -7.15 -6.27 11.68
N PRO A 84 -7.50 -6.09 10.41
CA PRO A 84 -6.52 -6.15 9.34
C PRO A 84 -5.40 -5.12 9.50
N ILE A 85 -4.38 -5.20 8.64
CA ILE A 85 -3.40 -4.12 8.51
C ILE A 85 -4.17 -2.84 8.16
N THR A 86 -3.80 -1.73 8.80
CA THR A 86 -4.47 -0.43 8.61
C THR A 86 -3.48 0.64 8.18
N MET A 87 -3.93 1.57 7.35
CA MET A 87 -3.18 2.74 6.91
C MET A 87 -3.65 4.00 7.65
N PRO A 88 -2.76 4.95 7.95
CA PRO A 88 -3.15 6.24 8.53
C PRO A 88 -4.03 7.03 7.56
N SER A 89 -4.88 7.88 8.12
CA SER A 89 -5.90 8.65 7.40
C SER A 89 -5.76 10.16 7.64
N GLY A 90 -6.48 10.95 6.84
CA GLY A 90 -6.57 12.40 6.94
C GLY A 90 -5.37 13.16 6.36
N GLU A 91 -5.40 14.49 6.54
CA GLU A 91 -4.43 15.38 5.88
C GLU A 91 -2.96 15.17 6.29
N GLN A 92 -2.70 14.45 7.39
CA GLN A 92 -1.34 14.16 7.85
C GLN A 92 -0.53 13.30 6.86
N ILE A 93 -1.19 12.55 5.98
CA ILE A 93 -0.53 11.68 5.00
C ILE A 93 -0.10 12.44 3.74
N LYS A 94 -0.47 13.74 3.63
CA LYS A 94 -0.10 14.59 2.50
C LYS A 94 1.40 14.85 2.44
N GLY A 95 2.00 14.57 1.29
CA GLY A 95 3.44 14.72 1.05
C GLY A 95 4.33 13.72 1.81
N ARG A 96 3.73 12.70 2.41
CA ARG A 96 4.43 11.68 3.21
C ARG A 96 4.77 10.45 2.38
N MET A 97 5.78 9.72 2.84
CA MET A 97 6.16 8.42 2.30
C MET A 97 5.96 7.34 3.36
N MET A 98 5.24 6.27 3.01
CA MET A 98 4.86 5.20 3.94
C MET A 98 5.18 3.82 3.37
N ASN A 99 5.32 2.84 4.25
CA ASN A 99 5.42 1.42 3.86
C ASN A 99 4.04 0.72 3.88
N VAL A 100 4.04 -0.58 3.59
CA VAL A 100 2.85 -1.46 3.56
C VAL A 100 2.05 -1.53 4.86
N ILE A 101 2.65 -1.19 6.01
CA ILE A 101 1.96 -1.18 7.31
C ILE A 101 1.63 0.24 7.80
N GLY A 102 1.74 1.24 6.94
CA GLY A 102 1.44 2.63 7.26
C GLY A 102 2.49 3.34 8.11
N LYS A 103 3.66 2.73 8.35
CA LYS A 103 4.78 3.42 9.02
C LYS A 103 5.45 4.39 8.05
N PRO A 104 5.79 5.62 8.50
CA PRO A 104 6.51 6.55 7.65
C PRO A 104 7.95 6.08 7.42
N ILE A 105 8.40 6.22 6.18
CA ILE A 105 9.77 5.92 5.73
C ILE A 105 10.51 7.15 5.20
N ASP A 106 9.90 8.33 5.35
CA ASP A 106 10.47 9.64 4.96
C ASP A 106 11.41 10.24 6.03
N GLY A 107 11.57 9.59 7.18
CA GLY A 107 12.39 10.08 8.29
C GLY A 107 11.76 11.25 9.07
N MET A 108 10.50 11.58 8.79
CA MET A 108 9.73 12.58 9.54
C MET A 108 9.02 11.93 10.74
N LYS A 109 8.20 12.71 11.45
CA LYS A 109 7.45 12.23 12.63
C LYS A 109 6.47 11.11 12.29
N ASP A 110 6.24 10.25 13.27
CA ASP A 110 5.21 9.21 13.21
C ASP A 110 3.83 9.80 12.92
N LEU A 111 3.00 9.00 12.25
CA LEU A 111 1.63 9.32 11.89
C LEU A 111 0.65 8.82 12.97
N ASP A 112 -0.39 9.59 13.25
CA ASP A 112 -1.47 9.17 14.15
C ASP A 112 -2.34 8.12 13.44
N MET A 113 -2.56 6.99 14.10
CA MET A 113 -3.37 5.87 13.60
C MET A 113 -4.84 5.96 14.04
N LYS A 114 -5.28 7.08 14.60
CA LYS A 114 -6.72 7.32 14.84
C LYS A 114 -7.48 7.33 13.52
N ASN A 115 -8.62 6.64 13.49
CA ASN A 115 -9.43 6.43 12.29
C ASN A 115 -8.64 5.78 11.14
N ALA A 116 -7.62 4.97 11.46
CA ALA A 116 -6.89 4.23 10.44
C ALA A 116 -7.83 3.33 9.65
N TYR A 117 -7.51 3.19 8.37
CA TYR A 117 -8.37 2.56 7.38
C TYR A 117 -7.82 1.18 7.01
N PRO A 118 -8.62 0.09 7.05
CA PRO A 118 -8.12 -1.26 6.82
C PRO A 118 -7.80 -1.50 5.35
N ILE A 119 -6.74 -2.26 5.07
CA ILE A 119 -6.31 -2.53 3.68
C ILE A 119 -7.16 -3.55 2.93
N HIS A 120 -7.90 -4.38 3.67
CA HIS A 120 -8.80 -5.37 3.11
C HIS A 120 -10.23 -4.88 3.28
N ARG A 121 -10.88 -4.56 2.16
CA ARG A 121 -12.25 -4.07 2.09
C ARG A 121 -12.98 -4.73 0.93
N GLU A 122 -14.30 -4.77 1.06
CA GLU A 122 -15.16 -5.19 -0.04
C GLU A 122 -15.25 -4.05 -1.07
N PRO A 123 -15.30 -4.38 -2.37
CA PRO A 123 -15.47 -3.38 -3.42
C PRO A 123 -16.82 -2.66 -3.28
N PRO A 124 -16.96 -1.46 -3.87
CA PRO A 124 -18.23 -0.73 -3.92
C PRO A 124 -19.36 -1.59 -4.46
N LYS A 125 -20.58 -1.43 -3.93
CA LYS A 125 -21.73 -2.19 -4.42
C LYS A 125 -22.14 -1.69 -5.80
N PHE A 126 -22.83 -2.55 -6.55
CA PHE A 126 -23.36 -2.19 -7.87
C PHE A 126 -24.21 -0.90 -7.87
N GLU A 127 -24.95 -0.65 -6.78
CA GLU A 127 -25.81 0.53 -6.60
C GLU A 127 -25.01 1.82 -6.40
N ASP A 128 -23.77 1.73 -5.92
CA ASP A 128 -22.87 2.86 -5.68
C ASP A 128 -22.06 3.24 -6.94
N LEU A 129 -22.16 2.46 -8.02
CA LEU A 129 -21.41 2.69 -9.25
C LEU A 129 -22.01 3.83 -10.07
N SER A 130 -21.16 4.80 -10.41
CA SER A 130 -21.55 5.90 -11.30
C SER A 130 -21.67 5.43 -12.75
N THR A 131 -22.74 5.85 -13.42
CA THR A 131 -22.93 5.65 -14.88
C THR A 131 -22.45 6.84 -15.71
N HIS A 132 -21.96 7.90 -15.05
CA HIS A 132 -21.49 9.10 -15.72
C HIS A 132 -20.16 8.85 -16.42
N LYS A 133 -20.10 9.26 -17.69
CA LYS A 133 -18.91 9.15 -18.54
C LYS A 133 -18.42 10.55 -18.86
N GLU A 134 -17.31 10.95 -18.26
CA GLU A 134 -16.64 12.23 -18.55
C GLU A 134 -15.21 11.95 -19.01
N MET A 135 -14.76 12.67 -20.04
CA MET A 135 -13.39 12.59 -20.51
C MET A 135 -12.46 13.36 -19.57
N LEU A 136 -11.34 12.75 -19.20
CA LEU A 136 -10.25 13.40 -18.50
C LEU A 136 -9.28 13.99 -19.55
N ALA A 137 -9.27 15.31 -19.70
CA ALA A 137 -8.32 15.99 -20.57
C ALA A 137 -6.91 15.94 -19.95
N THR A 138 -5.99 15.23 -20.58
CA THR A 138 -4.63 15.01 -20.06
C THR A 138 -3.64 16.08 -20.50
N GLY A 139 -3.94 16.79 -21.59
CA GLY A 139 -3.00 17.73 -22.23
C GLY A 139 -1.99 17.04 -23.14
N ILE A 140 -2.05 15.71 -23.27
CA ILE A 140 -1.13 14.91 -24.06
C ILE A 140 -1.81 14.54 -25.37
N LYS A 141 -1.34 15.13 -26.48
CA LYS A 141 -1.97 15.01 -27.80
C LYS A 141 -2.31 13.59 -28.23
N VAL A 142 -1.43 12.62 -27.98
CA VAL A 142 -1.65 11.24 -28.41
C VAL A 142 -2.73 10.56 -27.57
N ILE A 143 -2.77 10.84 -26.27
CA ILE A 143 -3.80 10.30 -25.35
C ILE A 143 -5.13 10.96 -25.65
N ASP A 144 -5.19 12.29 -25.66
CA ASP A 144 -6.45 13.03 -25.85
C ASP A 144 -7.08 12.79 -27.24
N LEU A 145 -6.29 12.42 -28.25
CA LEU A 145 -6.78 12.17 -29.61
C LEU A 145 -7.10 10.70 -29.89
N LEU A 146 -6.21 9.77 -29.54
CA LEU A 146 -6.32 8.36 -29.95
C LEU A 146 -6.94 7.47 -28.87
N GLU A 147 -6.63 7.71 -27.60
CA GLU A 147 -7.07 6.89 -26.46
C GLU A 147 -7.45 7.80 -25.28
N PRO A 148 -8.56 8.55 -25.40
CA PRO A 148 -8.94 9.52 -24.40
C PRO A 148 -9.28 8.83 -23.08
N TYR A 149 -8.72 9.35 -22.00
CA TYR A 149 -8.94 8.82 -20.65
C TYR A 149 -10.32 9.22 -20.12
N MET A 150 -10.92 8.34 -19.32
CA MET A 150 -12.20 8.59 -18.66
C MET A 150 -11.98 8.89 -17.18
N LYS A 151 -12.67 9.89 -16.64
CA LYS A 151 -12.71 10.11 -15.19
C LYS A 151 -13.38 8.93 -14.49
N GLY A 152 -12.81 8.50 -13.36
CA GLY A 152 -13.21 7.28 -12.65
C GLY A 152 -12.90 5.97 -13.38
N GLY A 153 -12.22 6.03 -14.54
CA GLY A 153 -11.81 4.87 -15.30
C GLY A 153 -10.50 4.25 -14.80
N LYS A 154 -10.22 3.04 -15.27
CA LYS A 154 -8.95 2.32 -15.07
C LYS A 154 -8.13 2.44 -16.35
N ILE A 155 -6.85 2.80 -16.24
CA ILE A 155 -5.94 3.03 -17.38
C ILE A 155 -4.73 2.12 -17.23
N GLY A 156 -4.37 1.42 -18.31
CA GLY A 156 -3.21 0.54 -18.35
C GLY A 156 -2.06 1.13 -19.17
N LEU A 157 -0.93 1.42 -18.52
CA LEU A 157 0.30 1.84 -19.21
C LEU A 157 1.19 0.62 -19.53
N PHE A 158 0.90 -0.03 -20.65
CA PHE A 158 1.65 -1.21 -21.08
C PHE A 158 2.95 -0.83 -21.80
N GLY A 159 4.08 -1.24 -21.23
CA GLY A 159 5.38 -0.95 -21.84
C GLY A 159 6.54 -1.65 -21.15
N GLY A 160 7.60 -1.89 -21.93
CA GLY A 160 8.86 -2.46 -21.44
C GLY A 160 9.63 -1.53 -20.49
N ALA A 161 10.79 -1.98 -20.03
CA ALA A 161 11.68 -1.14 -19.25
C ALA A 161 12.24 0.01 -20.12
N GLY A 162 12.36 1.22 -19.56
CA GLY A 162 13.00 2.36 -20.23
C GLY A 162 12.17 3.06 -21.31
N VAL A 163 10.89 2.70 -21.51
CA VAL A 163 10.03 3.35 -22.52
C VAL A 163 9.41 4.68 -22.06
N GLY A 164 9.75 5.17 -20.86
CA GLY A 164 9.27 6.46 -20.35
C GLY A 164 7.94 6.44 -19.58
N LYS A 165 7.51 5.28 -19.04
CA LYS A 165 6.25 5.18 -18.25
C LYS A 165 6.21 6.13 -17.06
N THR A 166 7.28 6.16 -16.26
CA THR A 166 7.39 7.04 -15.09
C THR A 166 7.37 8.52 -15.50
N VAL A 167 8.02 8.87 -16.63
CA VAL A 167 7.99 10.23 -17.18
C VAL A 167 6.57 10.62 -17.57
N LEU A 168 5.82 9.71 -18.20
CA LEU A 168 4.42 9.95 -18.56
C LEU A 168 3.54 10.12 -17.31
N ILE A 169 3.75 9.31 -16.27
CA ILE A 169 3.03 9.44 -14.99
C ILE A 169 3.30 10.80 -14.35
N MET A 170 4.56 11.22 -14.26
CA MET A 170 4.91 12.53 -13.71
C MET A 170 4.30 13.68 -14.52
N GLU A 171 4.28 13.56 -15.84
CA GLU A 171 3.66 14.56 -16.71
C GLU A 171 2.14 14.63 -16.54
N LEU A 172 1.47 13.48 -16.37
CA LEU A 172 0.04 13.41 -16.04
C LEU A 172 -0.24 14.07 -14.69
N ILE A 173 0.55 13.75 -13.65
CA ILE A 173 0.43 14.37 -12.33
C ILE A 173 0.60 15.89 -12.45
N ASN A 174 1.62 16.35 -13.15
CA ASN A 174 1.92 17.77 -13.34
C ASN A 174 0.78 18.51 -14.07
N ASN A 175 0.25 17.95 -15.17
CA ASN A 175 -0.81 18.59 -15.95
C ASN A 175 -2.15 18.59 -15.20
N ILE A 176 -2.47 17.50 -14.51
CA ILE A 176 -3.74 17.39 -13.79
C ILE A 176 -3.68 18.16 -12.47
N ALA A 177 -2.57 18.13 -11.71
CA ALA A 177 -2.42 18.89 -10.46
C ALA A 177 -2.44 20.41 -10.68
N LYS A 178 -2.03 20.89 -11.87
CA LYS A 178 -2.12 22.31 -12.25
C LYS A 178 -3.52 22.71 -12.71
N GLY A 179 -4.26 21.80 -13.36
CA GLY A 179 -5.58 22.08 -13.92
C GLY A 179 -6.75 21.75 -12.97
N HIS A 180 -6.54 20.85 -12.02
CA HIS A 180 -7.55 20.32 -11.10
C HIS A 180 -6.99 20.31 -9.67
N ASP A 181 -7.86 20.56 -8.68
CA ASP A 181 -7.54 20.46 -7.24
C ASP A 181 -7.51 18.98 -6.78
N GLY A 182 -7.00 18.10 -7.65
CA GLY A 182 -7.03 16.65 -7.50
C GLY A 182 -5.83 16.14 -6.71
N TYR A 183 -6.08 15.14 -5.86
CA TYR A 183 -5.05 14.52 -5.03
C TYR A 183 -4.55 13.23 -5.67
N SER A 184 -3.26 12.93 -5.51
CA SER A 184 -2.61 11.78 -6.13
C SER A 184 -2.07 10.81 -5.08
N VAL A 185 -2.24 9.52 -5.32
CA VAL A 185 -1.63 8.47 -4.50
C VAL A 185 -0.77 7.60 -5.40
N PHE A 186 0.47 7.39 -5.00
CA PHE A 186 1.41 6.55 -5.74
C PHE A 186 1.74 5.30 -4.92
N ALA A 187 1.42 4.13 -5.47
CA ALA A 187 1.82 2.83 -4.93
C ALA A 187 3.00 2.27 -5.73
N GLY A 188 4.19 2.35 -5.14
CA GLY A 188 5.42 1.75 -5.66
C GLY A 188 5.52 0.27 -5.28
N VAL A 189 5.04 -0.61 -6.15
CA VAL A 189 4.99 -2.06 -5.95
C VAL A 189 6.24 -2.72 -6.53
N GLY A 190 7.14 -3.16 -5.67
CA GLY A 190 8.36 -3.86 -6.08
C GLY A 190 9.26 -3.00 -6.97
N GLU A 191 9.31 -1.69 -6.71
CA GLU A 191 10.18 -0.75 -7.40
C GLU A 191 11.57 -0.67 -6.77
N ARG A 192 12.55 -0.15 -7.51
CA ARG A 192 13.89 0.05 -6.94
C ARG A 192 13.87 1.24 -5.99
N THR A 193 14.61 1.14 -4.89
CA THR A 193 14.76 2.24 -3.92
C THR A 193 15.27 3.53 -4.57
N ARG A 194 16.13 3.43 -5.60
CA ARG A 194 16.58 4.59 -6.38
C ARG A 194 15.43 5.28 -7.12
N GLU A 195 14.55 4.52 -7.77
CA GLU A 195 13.42 5.07 -8.53
C GLU A 195 12.44 5.82 -7.61
N GLY A 196 12.23 5.32 -6.39
CA GLY A 196 11.43 6.04 -5.39
C GLY A 196 12.08 7.32 -4.88
N ASN A 197 13.40 7.31 -4.65
CA ASN A 197 14.14 8.51 -4.26
C ASN A 197 14.19 9.57 -5.38
N ASP A 198 14.28 9.15 -6.64
CA ASP A 198 14.26 10.07 -7.77
C ASP A 198 12.84 10.67 -7.92
N LEU A 199 11.79 9.86 -7.77
CA LEU A 199 10.41 10.33 -7.85
C LEU A 199 10.07 11.41 -6.81
N ILE A 200 10.47 11.22 -5.54
CA ILE A 200 10.20 12.23 -4.50
C ILE A 200 10.94 13.55 -4.80
N ARG A 201 12.16 13.50 -5.34
CA ARG A 201 12.90 14.69 -5.76
C ARG A 201 12.18 15.40 -6.91
N ASP A 202 11.77 14.67 -7.92
CA ASP A 202 11.03 15.21 -9.07
C ASP A 202 9.70 15.85 -8.62
N MET A 203 9.00 15.24 -7.64
CA MET A 203 7.77 15.78 -7.06
C MET A 203 8.00 17.05 -6.23
N LEU A 204 9.14 17.16 -5.54
CA LEU A 204 9.54 18.36 -4.80
C LEU A 204 9.97 19.49 -5.75
N GLU A 205 10.66 19.17 -6.84
CA GLU A 205 11.08 20.14 -7.85
C GLU A 205 9.88 20.72 -8.61
N SER A 206 8.95 19.86 -9.02
CA SER A 206 7.70 20.23 -9.72
C SER A 206 6.68 20.93 -8.82
N GLY A 207 6.83 20.85 -7.49
CA GLY A 207 5.96 21.50 -6.52
C GLY A 207 4.65 20.76 -6.22
N VAL A 208 4.55 19.49 -6.63
CA VAL A 208 3.46 18.57 -6.29
C VAL A 208 3.52 18.20 -4.81
N ILE A 209 4.72 17.91 -4.31
CA ILE A 209 5.01 17.80 -2.87
C ILE A 209 5.71 19.07 -2.44
N ARG A 210 5.31 19.63 -1.28
CA ARG A 210 5.81 20.92 -0.81
C ARG A 210 6.36 20.81 0.60
N TYR A 211 7.69 20.89 0.74
CA TYR A 211 8.35 20.95 2.05
C TYR A 211 8.75 22.39 2.46
N GLY A 212 8.41 23.37 1.62
CA GLY A 212 8.71 24.79 1.84
C GLY A 212 10.03 25.26 1.21
N ASP A 213 10.17 26.57 1.04
CA ASP A 213 11.28 27.20 0.30
C ASP A 213 12.64 26.96 0.96
N LYS A 214 12.69 26.86 2.30
CA LYS A 214 13.93 26.62 3.04
C LYS A 214 14.49 25.23 2.75
N PHE A 215 13.62 24.22 2.74
CA PHE A 215 13.99 22.86 2.38
C PHE A 215 14.45 22.80 0.92
N LYS A 216 13.71 23.43 0.00
CA LYS A 216 14.04 23.43 -1.43
C LYS A 216 15.43 24.03 -1.71
N LYS A 217 15.76 25.17 -1.10
CA LYS A 217 17.11 25.77 -1.21
C LYS A 217 18.20 24.88 -0.65
N ALA A 218 17.96 24.25 0.50
CA ALA A 218 18.92 23.30 1.06
C ALA A 218 19.12 22.09 0.13
N MET A 219 18.06 21.59 -0.50
CA MET A 219 18.12 20.51 -1.48
C MET A 219 18.93 20.89 -2.73
N GLU A 220 18.78 22.11 -3.24
CA GLU A 220 19.57 22.65 -4.36
C GLU A 220 21.07 22.75 -4.02
N GLU A 221 21.40 23.00 -2.75
CA GLU A 221 22.76 22.95 -2.21
C GLU A 221 23.26 21.51 -1.91
N GLY A 222 22.45 20.49 -2.19
CA GLY A 222 22.77 19.08 -1.95
C GLY A 222 22.56 18.60 -0.50
N LYS A 223 21.87 19.39 0.34
CA LYS A 223 21.57 19.05 1.74
C LYS A 223 20.15 18.52 1.87
N TRP A 224 19.99 17.39 2.55
CA TRP A 224 18.68 16.80 2.87
C TRP A 224 18.37 16.98 4.36
N ASP A 225 17.87 18.17 4.73
CA ASP A 225 17.61 18.53 6.13
C ASP A 225 16.11 18.59 6.42
N LEU A 226 15.58 17.53 7.03
CA LEU A 226 14.17 17.40 7.38
C LEU A 226 13.71 18.40 8.45
N SER A 227 14.62 19.06 9.17
CA SER A 227 14.25 20.09 10.15
C SER A 227 13.74 21.37 9.50
N LEU A 228 14.03 21.55 8.20
CA LEU A 228 13.60 22.71 7.42
C LEU A 228 12.21 22.54 6.77
N VAL A 229 11.57 21.38 6.97
CA VAL A 229 10.24 21.09 6.43
C VAL A 229 9.21 21.98 7.11
N ASP A 230 8.50 22.77 6.32
CA ASP A 230 7.40 23.61 6.79
C ASP A 230 6.09 22.80 6.87
N PRO A 231 5.50 22.62 8.07
CA PRO A 231 4.25 21.87 8.24
C PRO A 231 3.06 22.47 7.49
N GLU A 232 3.02 23.79 7.28
CA GLU A 232 1.91 24.45 6.58
C GLU A 232 2.03 24.30 5.06
N GLU A 233 3.25 24.23 4.53
CA GLU A 233 3.47 23.88 3.13
C GLU A 233 3.23 22.37 2.89
N LEU A 234 3.61 21.52 3.85
CA LEU A 234 3.41 20.07 3.75
C LEU A 234 1.93 19.72 3.52
N LYS A 235 1.01 20.37 4.24
CA LYS A 235 -0.45 20.19 4.08
C LYS A 235 -0.97 20.54 2.68
N LYS A 236 -0.26 21.40 1.95
CA LYS A 236 -0.62 21.80 0.58
C LYS A 236 -0.08 20.83 -0.48
N SER A 237 0.64 19.79 -0.07
CA SER A 237 1.08 18.73 -0.97
C SER A 237 -0.13 18.01 -1.57
N GLN A 238 -0.03 17.66 -2.84
CA GLN A 238 -1.09 17.02 -3.62
C GLN A 238 -0.80 15.54 -3.90
N ALA A 239 0.21 14.95 -3.25
CA ALA A 239 0.56 13.54 -3.43
C ALA A 239 0.93 12.83 -2.11
N THR A 240 0.55 11.55 -1.99
CA THR A 240 1.08 10.59 -1.00
C THR A 240 1.81 9.46 -1.71
N LEU A 241 2.89 9.00 -1.11
CA LEU A 241 3.70 7.90 -1.62
C LEU A 241 3.60 6.68 -0.67
N VAL A 242 3.24 5.52 -1.22
CA VAL A 242 3.24 4.23 -0.50
C VAL A 242 4.18 3.29 -1.24
N TYR A 243 5.22 2.81 -0.57
CA TYR A 243 6.25 1.98 -1.19
C TYR A 243 6.35 0.61 -0.54
N GLY A 244 6.53 -0.39 -1.39
CA GLY A 244 6.92 -1.74 -1.04
C GLY A 244 8.06 -2.13 -1.96
N GLN A 245 9.29 -1.97 -1.48
CA GLN A 245 10.48 -2.02 -2.33
C GLN A 245 10.85 -3.44 -2.77
N MET A 246 11.71 -3.59 -3.79
CA MET A 246 12.19 -4.91 -4.25
C MET A 246 12.90 -5.75 -3.19
N ASN A 247 13.53 -5.10 -2.20
CA ASN A 247 14.21 -5.76 -1.09
C ASN A 247 13.25 -6.23 0.02
N GLU A 248 11.97 -5.86 -0.05
CA GLU A 248 10.97 -6.30 0.91
C GLU A 248 10.43 -7.70 0.55
N PRO A 249 9.99 -8.47 1.56
CA PRO A 249 9.48 -9.82 1.34
C PRO A 249 8.24 -9.80 0.42
N PRO A 250 7.91 -10.94 -0.21
CA PRO A 250 6.76 -11.03 -1.11
C PRO A 250 5.44 -10.69 -0.41
N GLY A 251 5.31 -10.88 0.91
CA GLY A 251 4.13 -10.44 1.67
C GLY A 251 3.88 -8.93 1.56
N ALA A 252 4.92 -8.13 1.81
CA ALA A 252 4.83 -6.68 1.68
C ALA A 252 4.49 -6.22 0.26
N ARG A 253 5.14 -6.82 -0.74
CA ARG A 253 4.88 -6.53 -2.16
C ARG A 253 3.49 -6.95 -2.63
N ALA A 254 2.91 -7.99 -2.02
CA ALA A 254 1.54 -8.41 -2.32
C ALA A 254 0.49 -7.47 -1.68
N SER A 255 0.79 -6.83 -0.55
CA SER A 255 -0.19 -5.99 0.17
C SER A 255 -0.02 -4.47 -0.06
N VAL A 256 1.11 -4.01 -0.61
CA VAL A 256 1.38 -2.58 -0.81
C VAL A 256 0.40 -1.92 -1.79
N ALA A 257 -0.06 -2.64 -2.83
CA ALA A 257 -1.06 -2.10 -3.76
C ALA A 257 -2.38 -1.79 -3.03
N LEU A 258 -2.81 -2.70 -2.14
CA LEU A 258 -4.00 -2.50 -1.29
C LEU A 258 -3.78 -1.36 -0.30
N SER A 259 -2.57 -1.21 0.23
CA SER A 259 -2.21 -0.11 1.13
C SER A 259 -2.33 1.26 0.44
N GLY A 260 -1.85 1.36 -0.80
CA GLY A 260 -2.03 2.55 -1.63
C GLY A 260 -3.49 2.78 -2.00
N LEU A 261 -4.23 1.73 -2.38
CA LEU A 261 -5.65 1.81 -2.69
C LEU A 261 -6.44 2.35 -1.50
N THR A 262 -6.16 1.86 -0.30
CA THR A 262 -6.78 2.28 0.96
C THR A 262 -6.60 3.76 1.23
N VAL A 263 -5.40 4.30 0.96
CA VAL A 263 -5.13 5.74 1.07
C VAL A 263 -5.93 6.52 0.03
N ALA A 264 -6.03 6.02 -1.21
CA ALA A 264 -6.83 6.64 -2.25
C ALA A 264 -8.33 6.62 -1.92
N GLU A 265 -8.84 5.51 -1.38
CA GLU A 265 -10.23 5.37 -0.94
C GLU A 265 -10.55 6.26 0.25
N GLU A 266 -9.63 6.42 1.19
CA GLU A 266 -9.82 7.33 2.32
C GLU A 266 -10.04 8.77 1.83
N PHE A 267 -9.22 9.23 0.88
CA PHE A 267 -9.42 10.54 0.26
C PHE A 267 -10.68 10.60 -0.61
N ARG A 268 -11.02 9.53 -1.34
CA ARG A 268 -12.28 9.48 -2.11
C ARG A 268 -13.50 9.65 -1.19
N ASP A 269 -13.52 8.91 -0.08
CA ASP A 269 -14.68 8.80 0.81
C ASP A 269 -14.78 9.98 1.80
N HIS A 270 -13.65 10.57 2.22
CA HIS A 270 -13.60 11.60 3.27
C HIS A 270 -12.88 12.90 2.85
N GLY A 271 -12.21 12.93 1.70
CA GLY A 271 -11.31 14.01 1.31
C GLY A 271 -11.94 15.17 0.54
N GLY A 272 -13.20 15.08 0.10
CA GLY A 272 -13.81 16.16 -0.66
C GLY A 272 -14.45 17.26 0.19
N LYS A 273 -14.43 18.49 -0.36
CA LYS A 273 -15.03 19.68 0.26
C LYS A 273 -16.55 19.48 0.31
N ASN A 274 -17.16 19.71 1.48
CA ASN A 274 -18.61 19.59 1.71
C ASN A 274 -19.22 18.18 1.60
N GLY A 275 -18.40 17.11 1.69
CA GLY A 275 -18.91 15.73 1.68
C GLY A 275 -19.15 15.13 0.29
N GLU A 276 -18.69 15.79 -0.77
CA GLU A 276 -18.60 15.19 -2.12
C GLU A 276 -17.33 14.33 -2.23
N ALA A 277 -17.32 13.33 -3.12
CA ALA A 277 -16.12 12.55 -3.38
C ALA A 277 -15.12 13.39 -4.18
N SER A 278 -13.86 13.42 -3.76
CA SER A 278 -12.80 14.10 -4.53
C SER A 278 -12.30 13.23 -5.68
N ASP A 279 -11.98 13.86 -6.81
CA ASP A 279 -11.28 13.20 -7.91
C ASP A 279 -9.85 12.83 -7.46
N ILE A 280 -9.59 11.53 -7.31
CA ILE A 280 -8.29 10.99 -6.91
C ILE A 280 -7.61 10.30 -8.09
N MET A 281 -6.32 10.58 -8.29
CA MET A 281 -5.49 9.80 -9.20
C MET A 281 -4.71 8.76 -8.41
N PHE A 282 -4.96 7.49 -8.68
CA PHE A 282 -4.20 6.39 -8.09
C PHE A 282 -3.26 5.78 -9.12
N PHE A 283 -1.96 5.82 -8.84
CA PHE A 283 -0.91 5.28 -9.69
C PHE A 283 -0.33 4.02 -9.05
N ILE A 284 -0.24 2.93 -9.81
CA ILE A 284 0.39 1.68 -9.39
C ILE A 284 1.57 1.39 -10.32
N ASP A 285 2.79 1.52 -9.82
CA ASP A 285 4.01 1.15 -10.54
C ASP A 285 4.76 0.10 -9.71
N ASN A 286 4.81 -1.18 -10.04
CA ASN A 286 4.22 -1.84 -11.20
C ASN A 286 3.23 -2.94 -10.79
N ILE A 287 2.03 -2.91 -11.36
CA ILE A 287 0.99 -3.91 -11.09
C ILE A 287 1.43 -5.35 -11.41
N PHE A 288 2.35 -5.55 -12.34
CA PHE A 288 2.91 -6.88 -12.61
C PHE A 288 3.67 -7.44 -11.40
N ARG A 289 4.32 -6.59 -10.60
CA ARG A 289 5.06 -7.01 -9.39
C ARG A 289 4.13 -7.44 -8.26
N PHE A 290 2.93 -6.87 -8.18
CA PHE A 290 1.87 -7.36 -7.29
C PHE A 290 1.53 -8.82 -7.64
N THR A 291 1.29 -9.10 -8.92
CA THR A 291 1.02 -10.47 -9.39
C THR A 291 2.19 -11.42 -9.10
N GLN A 292 3.43 -10.98 -9.36
CA GLN A 292 4.62 -11.79 -9.09
C GLN A 292 4.75 -12.13 -7.59
N ALA A 293 4.53 -11.14 -6.73
CA ALA A 293 4.52 -11.34 -5.28
C ALA A 293 3.42 -12.32 -4.85
N GLY A 294 2.22 -12.22 -5.43
CA GLY A 294 1.13 -13.18 -5.22
C GLY A 294 1.50 -14.61 -5.61
N SER A 295 2.19 -14.82 -6.73
CA SER A 295 2.71 -16.14 -7.12
C SER A 295 3.72 -16.70 -6.12
N GLU A 296 4.66 -15.87 -5.64
CA GLU A 296 5.65 -16.26 -4.63
C GLU A 296 4.97 -16.66 -3.31
N VAL A 297 4.03 -15.85 -2.82
CA VAL A 297 3.24 -16.15 -1.61
C VAL A 297 2.44 -17.44 -1.80
N SER A 298 1.74 -17.60 -2.92
CA SER A 298 0.92 -18.78 -3.22
C SER A 298 1.73 -20.08 -3.20
N ALA A 299 2.95 -20.06 -3.77
CA ALA A 299 3.84 -21.20 -3.76
C ALA A 299 4.28 -21.57 -2.32
N LEU A 300 4.59 -20.57 -1.49
CA LEU A 300 4.98 -20.77 -0.09
C LEU A 300 3.82 -21.23 0.80
N LEU A 301 2.58 -20.85 0.46
CA LEU A 301 1.38 -21.37 1.11
C LEU A 301 1.07 -22.83 0.72
N GLY A 302 1.80 -23.41 -0.24
CA GLY A 302 1.62 -24.79 -0.69
C GLY A 302 0.46 -24.97 -1.69
N ARG A 303 0.00 -23.89 -2.32
CA ARG A 303 -1.03 -23.97 -3.37
C ARG A 303 -0.41 -24.52 -4.66
N MET A 304 -1.12 -25.38 -5.37
CA MET A 304 -0.66 -25.86 -6.68
C MET A 304 -0.61 -24.71 -7.69
N PRO A 305 0.49 -24.54 -8.44
CA PRO A 305 0.60 -23.49 -9.44
C PRO A 305 -0.32 -23.75 -10.63
N SER A 306 -0.79 -22.67 -11.23
CA SER A 306 -1.56 -22.64 -12.47
C SER A 306 -0.61 -22.50 -13.69
N ALA A 307 -1.18 -22.13 -14.84
CA ALA A 307 -0.43 -21.89 -16.07
C ALA A 307 0.73 -20.92 -15.84
N VAL A 308 1.89 -21.23 -16.44
CA VAL A 308 3.12 -20.41 -16.39
C VAL A 308 3.67 -20.19 -14.96
N GLY A 309 3.16 -20.92 -13.96
CA GLY A 309 3.62 -20.82 -12.58
C GLY A 309 2.92 -19.74 -11.75
N TYR A 310 1.84 -19.14 -12.27
CA TYR A 310 1.02 -18.19 -11.50
C TYR A 310 0.20 -18.88 -10.41
N GLN A 311 -0.26 -18.09 -9.44
CA GLN A 311 -1.20 -18.57 -8.44
C GLN A 311 -2.55 -18.96 -9.06
N PRO A 312 -3.24 -19.99 -8.54
CA PRO A 312 -4.57 -20.37 -9.01
C PRO A 312 -5.63 -19.30 -8.72
N THR A 313 -5.36 -18.42 -7.76
CA THR A 313 -6.23 -17.31 -7.31
C THR A 313 -5.97 -16.00 -8.04
N LEU A 314 -5.20 -16.01 -9.14
CA LEU A 314 -4.75 -14.78 -9.82
C LEU A 314 -5.93 -13.89 -10.24
N ALA A 315 -6.95 -14.48 -10.86
CA ALA A 315 -8.10 -13.74 -11.35
C ALA A 315 -8.91 -13.11 -10.20
N SER A 316 -9.09 -13.82 -9.10
CA SER A 316 -9.83 -13.31 -7.94
C SER A 316 -9.05 -12.24 -7.17
N GLU A 317 -7.73 -12.43 -6.97
CA GLU A 317 -6.88 -11.45 -6.27
C GLU A 317 -6.73 -10.16 -7.08
N MET A 318 -6.52 -10.27 -8.39
CA MET A 318 -6.48 -9.11 -9.28
C MET A 318 -7.84 -8.43 -9.36
N GLY A 319 -8.92 -9.20 -9.45
CA GLY A 319 -10.29 -8.68 -9.48
C GLY A 319 -10.62 -7.88 -8.22
N ALA A 320 -10.36 -8.44 -7.04
CA ALA A 320 -10.64 -7.79 -5.76
C ALA A 320 -9.85 -6.50 -5.54
N MET A 321 -8.65 -6.37 -6.10
CA MET A 321 -7.86 -5.14 -6.00
C MET A 321 -8.26 -4.10 -7.04
N GLN A 322 -8.68 -4.54 -8.23
CA GLN A 322 -9.09 -3.62 -9.29
C GLN A 322 -10.47 -3.02 -9.02
N GLU A 323 -11.44 -3.84 -8.59
CA GLU A 323 -12.83 -3.43 -8.32
C GLU A 323 -12.95 -2.58 -7.05
#